data_AF-A0A077W870-F1
#
_entry.id   AF-A0A077W870-F1
#
_cell.length_a   1.000
_cell.length_b   1.000
_cell.length_c   1.000
_cell.angle_alpha   90.00
_cell.angle_beta   90.00
_cell.angle_gamma   90.00
#
_symmetry.space_group_name_H-M   'P 1'
#
loop_
_entity.id
_entity.type
_entity.pdbx_description
1 polymer ?
#
loop_
_entity_poly.entity_id
_entity_poly.type
_entity_poly.pdbx_seq_one_letter_code
_entity_poly.pdbx_strand_id
1 'polypeptide(L)'
;MHRTGSSTAISMPSSPSVMVPSTNNDDDGDLSVPNSFSNASLSWDQLRRQARQVENEIELKLATLSKLGASVSSPPSTSPDAIAMNSMGKPSQELETEELLRKLQSIITSMGQVLDRPSATPTNPSMIHMLERHKDILLDYNKEFRRVKSNIKAAQDRANLMNQVQDEIRIFNTTNENGSDYYLSERNRIEGSHRMTDMILEQAYATRQDISHQGRMLRNINNRVGGVIGRIPGINNLISRINTRRKRDTLIMAGVISTCIILIMLYWLHT
;
A
#
# COMPACT_ATOMS: atom_id res chain seq x y z
N MET A 1 29.25 12.90 52.08
CA MET A 1 29.47 14.32 51.72
C MET A 1 28.41 14.67 50.67
N HIS A 2 27.34 15.40 51.00
CA HIS A 2 27.25 16.89 50.87
C HIS A 2 27.95 17.37 49.58
N ARG A 3 27.37 18.13 48.65
CA ARG A 3 26.30 19.15 48.71
C ARG A 3 26.01 19.61 47.25
N THR A 4 24.76 19.93 46.96
CA THR A 4 24.22 21.11 46.23
C THR A 4 25.02 21.80 45.10
N GLY A 5 24.32 22.05 43.98
CA GLY A 5 24.84 22.71 42.78
C GLY A 5 24.93 24.24 42.79
N SER A 6 25.13 24.79 41.60
CA SER A 6 24.81 26.19 41.23
C SER A 6 24.78 26.36 39.71
N SER A 7 23.69 26.95 39.22
CA SER A 7 23.55 27.57 37.91
C SER A 7 24.63 28.62 37.63
N THR A 8 25.08 28.70 36.38
CA THR A 8 25.55 29.96 35.77
C THR A 8 25.17 29.96 34.29
N ALA A 9 24.20 30.83 33.96
CA ALA A 9 23.89 31.29 32.61
C ALA A 9 24.98 32.24 32.11
N ILE A 10 25.05 32.49 30.79
CA ILE A 10 25.61 33.65 30.05
C ILE A 10 26.04 33.13 28.66
N SER A 11 25.83 33.74 27.49
CA SER A 11 24.94 34.76 26.91
C SER A 11 25.21 34.68 25.40
N MET A 12 24.19 34.88 24.57
CA MET A 12 24.31 34.97 23.11
C MET A 12 25.00 36.28 22.68
N PRO A 13 25.79 36.30 21.59
CA PRO A 13 26.20 37.53 20.94
C PRO A 13 25.16 38.04 19.93
N SER A 14 25.00 39.36 19.98
CA SER A 14 24.08 40.27 19.30
C SER A 14 24.31 40.43 17.78
N SER A 15 23.20 40.64 17.06
CA SER A 15 23.14 41.07 15.65
C SER A 15 23.71 42.48 15.41
N PRO A 16 24.21 42.80 14.19
CA PRO A 16 24.67 44.13 13.84
C PRO A 16 23.53 45.05 13.36
N SER A 17 23.63 46.33 13.76
CA SER A 17 22.79 47.46 13.35
C SER A 17 22.80 47.72 11.85
N VAL A 18 21.62 48.02 11.29
CA VAL A 18 21.51 48.74 10.01
C VAL A 18 20.63 49.98 10.21
N MET A 19 21.17 51.08 9.68
CA MET A 19 20.77 52.48 9.74
C MET A 19 19.34 52.73 9.20
N VAL A 20 18.58 53.58 9.91
CA VAL A 20 17.32 54.18 9.43
C VAL A 20 17.61 55.56 8.82
N PRO A 21 17.04 55.92 7.66
CA PRO A 21 16.80 57.30 7.31
C PRO A 21 15.36 57.69 7.65
N SER A 22 15.21 58.78 8.39
CA SER A 22 13.94 59.45 8.68
C SER A 22 13.40 60.16 7.44
N THR A 23 12.12 59.92 7.13
CA THR A 23 11.27 60.91 6.46
C THR A 23 9.91 60.87 7.15
N ASN A 24 9.61 61.92 7.90
CA ASN A 24 8.27 62.25 8.38
C ASN A 24 7.35 62.49 7.17
N ASN A 25 6.13 61.98 7.25
CA ASN A 25 4.94 62.68 6.80
C ASN A 25 3.72 61.98 7.41
N ASP A 26 3.08 62.70 8.32
CA ASP A 26 1.73 62.45 8.80
C ASP A 26 0.73 62.69 7.65
N ASP A 27 -0.14 61.72 7.38
CA ASP A 27 -1.45 61.98 6.79
C ASP A 27 -2.43 60.86 7.18
N ASP A 28 -3.49 61.26 7.86
CA ASP A 28 -4.58 60.45 8.38
C ASP A 28 -5.41 59.84 7.25
N GLY A 29 -5.65 58.52 7.31
CA GLY A 29 -6.45 57.83 6.30
C GLY A 29 -6.85 56.43 6.76
N ASP A 30 -7.94 56.37 7.53
CA ASP A 30 -8.70 55.19 7.89
C ASP A 30 -8.94 54.28 6.66
N LEU A 31 -8.38 53.07 6.69
CA LEU A 31 -8.78 51.92 5.88
C LEU A 31 -8.25 50.67 6.58
N SER A 32 -9.12 50.13 7.43
CA SER A 32 -9.02 48.79 8.02
C SER A 32 -8.70 47.73 6.95
N VAL A 33 -7.42 47.38 6.82
CA VAL A 33 -6.99 46.14 6.15
C VAL A 33 -7.15 45.02 7.19
N PRO A 34 -8.04 44.02 6.99
CA PRO A 34 -8.14 42.92 7.92
C PRO A 34 -6.88 42.07 7.79
N ASN A 35 -6.03 42.13 8.82
CA ASN A 35 -4.85 41.29 8.98
C ASN A 35 -5.29 39.84 9.29
N SER A 36 -5.74 39.10 8.27
CA SER A 36 -6.15 37.70 8.36
C SER A 36 -5.02 36.75 7.93
N PHE A 37 -3.83 36.88 8.52
CA PHE A 37 -2.67 36.06 8.15
C PHE A 37 -2.05 35.24 9.28
N SER A 38 -2.76 34.98 10.37
CA SER A 38 -2.09 34.43 11.57
C SER A 38 -2.77 33.30 12.32
N ASN A 39 -3.80 32.61 11.78
CA ASN A 39 -4.26 31.32 12.35
C ASN A 39 -5.10 30.47 11.35
N ALA A 40 -4.55 30.18 10.17
CA ALA A 40 -5.15 29.16 9.32
C ALA A 40 -4.69 27.79 9.81
N SER A 41 -5.55 27.08 10.54
CA SER A 41 -5.51 25.62 10.57
C SER A 41 -5.27 25.12 9.16
N LEU A 42 -4.12 24.47 8.88
CA LEU A 42 -3.75 23.78 7.63
C LEU A 42 -4.84 23.93 6.55
N SER A 43 -4.80 25.05 5.83
CA SER A 43 -5.95 25.48 5.01
C SER A 43 -6.16 24.44 3.91
N TRP A 44 -7.40 24.06 3.62
CA TRP A 44 -7.74 23.08 2.60
C TRP A 44 -6.98 23.29 1.27
N ASP A 45 -6.77 24.55 0.88
CA ASP A 45 -6.00 24.92 -0.30
C ASP A 45 -4.50 24.58 -0.21
N GLN A 46 -3.91 24.65 0.98
CA GLN A 46 -2.52 24.22 1.22
C GLN A 46 -2.39 22.71 1.08
N LEU A 47 -3.28 21.92 1.70
CA LEU A 47 -3.27 20.46 1.54
C LEU A 47 -3.47 20.06 0.08
N ARG A 48 -4.37 20.75 -0.64
CA ARG A 48 -4.63 20.49 -2.06
C ARG A 48 -3.39 20.74 -2.93
N ARG A 49 -2.68 21.84 -2.70
CA ARG A 49 -1.42 22.14 -3.41
C ARG A 49 -0.36 21.09 -3.09
N GLN A 50 -0.25 20.71 -1.82
CA GLN A 50 0.71 19.71 -1.36
C GLN A 50 0.42 18.32 -1.95
N ALA A 51 -0.86 17.90 -2.01
CA ALA A 51 -1.25 16.65 -2.64
C ALA A 51 -0.81 16.62 -4.10
N ARG A 52 -1.16 17.65 -4.89
CA ARG A 52 -0.76 17.75 -6.31
C ARG A 52 0.76 17.72 -6.51
N GLN A 53 1.52 18.37 -5.62
CA GLN A 53 2.97 18.32 -5.69
C GLN A 53 3.50 16.90 -5.49
N VAL A 54 3.02 16.21 -4.45
CA VAL A 54 3.44 14.84 -4.15
C VAL A 54 3.00 13.87 -5.26
N GLU A 55 1.82 14.08 -5.85
CA GLU A 55 1.35 13.30 -7.01
C GLU A 55 2.32 13.45 -8.21
N ASN A 56 2.69 14.67 -8.57
CA ASN A 56 3.66 14.91 -9.66
C ASN A 56 5.03 14.27 -9.38
N GLU A 57 5.50 14.32 -8.14
CA GLU A 57 6.75 13.66 -7.73
C GLU A 57 6.64 12.14 -7.85
N ILE A 58 5.52 11.55 -7.42
CA ILE A 58 5.24 10.11 -7.56
C ILE A 58 5.22 9.69 -9.04
N GLU A 59 4.56 10.45 -9.91
CA GLU A 59 4.50 10.16 -11.35
C GLU A 59 5.88 10.16 -12.00
N LEU A 60 6.70 11.18 -11.71
CA LEU A 60 8.06 11.27 -12.23
C LEU A 60 8.90 10.08 -11.80
N LYS A 61 8.83 9.72 -10.50
CA LYS A 61 9.60 8.59 -9.96
C LYS A 61 9.11 7.25 -10.50
N LEU A 62 7.80 7.02 -10.59
CA LEU A 62 7.23 5.82 -11.22
C LEU A 62 7.66 5.69 -12.69
N ALA A 63 7.68 6.79 -13.44
CA ALA A 63 8.16 6.79 -14.83
C ALA A 63 9.65 6.39 -14.90
N THR A 64 10.50 6.90 -14.01
CA THR A 64 11.92 6.50 -13.96
C THR A 64 12.11 5.04 -13.57
N LEU A 65 11.38 4.54 -12.57
CA LEU A 65 11.40 3.13 -12.15
C LEU A 65 10.88 2.21 -13.25
N SER A 66 9.84 2.60 -13.98
CA SER A 66 9.33 1.84 -15.12
C SER A 66 10.35 1.75 -16.25
N LYS A 67 11.04 2.84 -16.58
CA LYS A 67 12.14 2.84 -17.58
C LYS A 67 13.29 1.93 -17.13
N LEU A 68 13.61 1.97 -15.84
CA LEU A 68 14.64 1.14 -15.24
C LEU A 68 14.28 -0.34 -15.35
N GLY A 69 13.04 -0.73 -15.03
CA GLY A 69 12.55 -2.09 -15.22
C GLY A 69 12.58 -2.54 -16.69
N ALA A 70 12.22 -1.67 -17.62
CA ALA A 70 12.28 -1.96 -19.06
C ALA A 70 13.74 -2.11 -19.57
N SER A 71 14.67 -1.29 -19.10
CA SER A 71 16.08 -1.36 -19.51
C SER A 71 16.76 -2.67 -19.10
N VAL A 72 16.37 -3.25 -17.96
CA VAL A 72 16.89 -4.56 -17.49
C VAL A 72 16.36 -5.71 -18.35
N SER A 73 15.19 -5.56 -18.96
CA SER A 73 14.58 -6.57 -19.82
C SER A 73 15.10 -6.58 -21.27
N SER A 74 15.85 -5.55 -21.67
CA SER A 74 16.49 -5.46 -22.98
C SER A 74 17.77 -6.30 -23.03
N PRO A 75 18.11 -6.91 -24.18
CA PRO A 75 19.29 -7.77 -24.32
C PRO A 75 20.59 -7.00 -23.98
N PRO A 76 21.62 -7.69 -23.47
CA PRO A 76 22.80 -7.06 -22.90
C PRO A 76 23.70 -6.51 -24.01
N SER A 77 23.40 -5.30 -24.48
CA SER A 77 24.31 -4.50 -25.30
C SER A 77 25.04 -3.43 -24.48
N THR A 78 24.76 -3.34 -23.17
CA THR A 78 25.38 -2.37 -22.27
C THR A 78 26.28 -3.10 -21.28
N SER A 79 27.48 -2.54 -21.06
CA SER A 79 28.54 -3.07 -20.21
C SER A 79 28.05 -3.59 -18.85
N PRO A 80 28.70 -4.63 -18.27
CA PRO A 80 28.38 -5.18 -16.95
C PRO A 80 28.27 -4.13 -15.83
N ASP A 81 29.08 -3.07 -15.89
CA ASP A 81 29.06 -1.95 -14.94
C ASP A 81 27.75 -1.15 -14.95
N ALA A 82 27.09 -1.01 -16.10
CA ALA A 82 25.83 -0.28 -16.21
C ALA A 82 24.66 -1.05 -15.56
N ILE A 83 24.68 -2.38 -15.61
CA ILE A 83 23.68 -3.24 -14.97
C ILE A 83 23.87 -3.23 -13.45
N ALA A 84 25.12 -3.26 -12.98
CA ALA A 84 25.45 -3.18 -11.56
C ALA A 84 25.10 -1.81 -10.95
N MET A 85 25.38 -0.71 -11.65
CA MET A 85 25.03 0.64 -11.18
C MET A 85 23.51 0.87 -11.14
N ASN A 86 22.78 0.33 -12.13
CA ASN A 86 21.32 0.32 -12.10
C ASN A 86 20.74 -0.58 -11.00
N SER A 87 21.44 -1.65 -10.58
CA SER A 87 21.02 -2.52 -9.48
C SER A 87 21.05 -1.80 -8.14
N MET A 88 22.10 -1.02 -7.87
CA MET A 88 22.34 -0.38 -6.58
C MET A 88 21.40 0.81 -6.29
N GLY A 89 20.95 1.51 -7.33
CA GLY A 89 19.99 2.63 -7.19
C GLY A 89 18.52 2.20 -7.01
N LYS A 90 18.15 0.98 -7.41
CA LYS A 90 16.76 0.47 -7.37
C LYS A 90 16.13 0.43 -5.98
N PRO A 91 16.74 -0.23 -4.96
CA PRO A 91 16.10 -0.34 -3.65
C PRO A 91 15.91 1.02 -2.99
N SER A 92 16.84 1.96 -3.23
CA SER A 92 16.70 3.33 -2.72
C SER A 92 15.54 4.09 -3.37
N GLN A 93 15.34 3.95 -4.69
CA GLN A 93 14.25 4.61 -5.41
C GLN A 93 12.88 3.98 -5.10
N GLU A 94 12.83 2.66 -4.87
CA GLU A 94 11.62 1.98 -4.40
C GLU A 94 11.23 2.44 -2.98
N LEU A 95 12.19 2.62 -2.07
CA LEU A 95 11.92 3.12 -0.72
C LEU A 95 11.44 4.58 -0.74
N GLU A 96 12.07 5.44 -1.55
CA GLU A 96 11.68 6.84 -1.70
C GLU A 96 10.24 6.97 -2.26
N THR A 97 9.87 6.14 -3.22
CA THR A 97 8.50 6.12 -3.76
C THR A 97 7.47 5.58 -2.76
N GLU A 98 7.82 4.58 -1.96
CA GLU A 98 6.98 4.13 -0.84
C GLU A 98 6.77 5.22 0.21
N GLU A 99 7.79 6.03 0.49
CA GLU A 99 7.68 7.18 1.39
C GLU A 99 6.75 8.27 0.84
N LEU A 100 6.88 8.61 -0.44
CA LEU A 100 6.00 9.57 -1.11
C LEU A 100 4.53 9.10 -1.13
N LEU A 101 4.28 7.81 -1.36
CA LEU A 101 2.93 7.23 -1.28
C LEU A 101 2.35 7.34 0.14
N ARG A 102 3.15 7.06 1.18
CA ARG A 102 2.74 7.26 2.58
C ARG A 102 2.44 8.73 2.89
N LYS A 103 3.25 9.65 2.36
CA LYS A 103 3.04 11.09 2.50
C LYS A 103 1.73 11.54 1.85
N LEU A 104 1.42 11.07 0.63
CA LEU A 104 0.15 11.34 -0.03
C LEU A 104 -1.04 10.81 0.78
N GLN A 105 -0.94 9.59 1.31
CA GLN A 105 -1.95 9.01 2.19
C GLN A 105 -2.18 9.85 3.47
N SER A 106 -1.10 10.36 4.09
CA SER A 106 -1.21 11.25 5.24
C SER A 106 -1.91 12.56 4.88
N ILE A 107 -1.61 13.14 3.72
CA ILE A 107 -2.26 14.38 3.25
C ILE A 107 -3.76 14.15 3.01
N ILE A 108 -4.12 13.03 2.36
CA ILE A 108 -5.52 12.65 2.14
C ILE A 108 -6.27 12.44 3.46
N THR A 109 -5.61 11.82 4.45
CA THR A 109 -6.18 11.65 5.79
C THR A 109 -6.42 13.00 6.46
N SER A 110 -5.45 13.92 6.39
CA SER A 110 -5.61 15.29 6.89
C SER A 110 -6.70 16.07 6.15
N MET A 111 -6.86 15.88 4.84
CA MET A 111 -7.97 16.47 4.08
C MET A 111 -9.32 15.93 4.57
N GLY A 112 -9.42 14.63 4.83
CA GLY A 112 -10.60 14.02 5.44
C GLY A 112 -10.92 14.62 6.81
N GLN A 113 -9.91 14.80 7.67
CA GLN A 113 -10.09 15.43 8.98
C GLN A 113 -10.57 16.90 8.90
N VAL A 114 -10.11 17.65 7.90
CA VAL A 114 -10.60 19.02 7.64
C VAL A 114 -12.07 19.02 7.21
N LEU A 115 -12.49 17.98 6.47
CA LEU A 115 -13.86 17.79 6.00
C LEU A 115 -14.81 17.31 7.11
N ASP A 116 -14.31 16.46 8.02
CA ASP A 116 -15.04 15.90 9.16
C ASP A 116 -15.15 16.89 10.33
N ARG A 117 -14.30 17.93 10.36
CA ARG A 117 -14.37 18.97 11.39
C ARG A 117 -15.66 19.79 11.19
N PRO A 118 -16.58 19.81 12.17
CA PRO A 118 -17.81 20.58 12.06
C PRO A 118 -17.45 22.08 12.14
N SER A 119 -17.24 22.70 10.98
CA SER A 119 -17.12 24.14 10.84
C SER A 119 -18.50 24.70 10.49
N ALA A 120 -18.77 25.95 10.88
CA ALA A 120 -20.06 26.62 10.71
C ALA A 120 -20.45 26.86 9.23
N THR A 121 -19.64 26.40 8.29
CA THR A 121 -19.80 26.57 6.85
C THR A 121 -20.16 25.22 6.23
N PRO A 122 -21.23 25.11 5.43
CA PRO A 122 -21.64 23.84 4.84
C PRO A 122 -20.52 23.25 3.98
N THR A 123 -20.18 22.00 4.26
CA THR A 123 -19.19 21.20 3.54
C THR A 123 -19.51 21.22 2.04
N ASN A 124 -18.63 21.82 1.23
CA ASN A 124 -18.89 21.99 -0.20
C ASN A 124 -18.81 20.62 -0.90
N PRO A 125 -19.84 20.17 -1.66
CA PRO A 125 -19.83 18.87 -2.35
C PRO A 125 -18.61 18.71 -3.28
N SER A 126 -18.07 19.81 -3.82
CA SER A 126 -16.84 19.80 -4.62
C SER A 126 -15.61 19.31 -3.84
N MET A 127 -15.50 19.65 -2.55
CA MET A 127 -14.41 19.21 -1.68
C MET A 127 -14.47 17.71 -1.41
N ILE A 128 -15.69 17.18 -1.23
CA ILE A 128 -15.96 15.75 -1.03
C ILE A 128 -15.54 14.96 -2.28
N HIS A 129 -16.00 15.39 -3.46
CA HIS A 129 -15.63 14.75 -4.73
C HIS A 129 -14.12 14.81 -5.01
N MET A 130 -13.47 15.92 -4.64
CA MET A 130 -12.02 16.06 -4.79
C MET A 130 -11.24 15.12 -3.86
N LEU A 131 -11.68 14.97 -2.61
CA LEU A 131 -11.11 14.02 -1.68
C LEU A 131 -11.22 12.59 -2.21
N GLU A 132 -12.38 12.21 -2.71
CA GLU A 132 -12.60 10.88 -3.28
C GLU A 132 -11.70 10.63 -4.49
N ARG A 133 -11.57 11.62 -5.38
CA ARG A 133 -10.62 11.55 -6.50
C ARG A 133 -9.18 11.32 -6.03
N HIS A 134 -8.73 12.01 -4.98
CA HIS A 134 -7.37 11.80 -4.45
C HIS A 134 -7.20 10.40 -3.86
N LYS A 135 -8.24 9.79 -3.27
CA LYS A 135 -8.19 8.38 -2.85
C LYS A 135 -8.09 7.43 -4.03
N ASP A 136 -8.85 7.65 -5.10
CA ASP A 136 -8.80 6.83 -6.32
C ASP A 136 -7.41 6.90 -6.96
N ILE A 137 -6.85 8.10 -7.09
CA ILE A 137 -5.49 8.31 -7.61
C ILE A 137 -4.44 7.59 -6.74
N LEU A 138 -4.56 7.64 -5.41
CA LEU A 138 -3.67 6.92 -4.50
C LEU A 138 -3.74 5.40 -4.71
N LEU A 139 -4.94 4.85 -4.92
CA LEU A 139 -5.12 3.43 -5.21
C LEU A 139 -4.47 3.04 -6.54
N ASP A 140 -4.64 3.85 -7.57
CA ASP A 140 -4.03 3.64 -8.88
C ASP A 140 -2.50 3.71 -8.80
N TYR A 141 -1.91 4.69 -8.11
CA TYR A 141 -0.46 4.74 -7.92
C TYR A 141 0.07 3.55 -7.12
N ASN A 142 -0.66 3.08 -6.10
CA ASN A 142 -0.27 1.87 -5.37
C ASN A 142 -0.27 0.63 -6.28
N LYS A 143 -1.27 0.52 -7.16
CA LYS A 143 -1.37 -0.58 -8.12
C LYS A 143 -0.23 -0.52 -9.14
N GLU A 144 0.03 0.65 -9.71
CA GLU A 144 1.14 0.86 -10.64
C GLU A 144 2.49 0.61 -9.99
N PHE A 145 2.70 1.08 -8.75
CA PHE A 145 3.93 0.82 -8.00
C PHE A 145 4.17 -0.68 -7.81
N ARG A 146 3.15 -1.45 -7.41
CA ARG A 146 3.25 -2.92 -7.30
C ARG A 146 3.56 -3.57 -8.65
N ARG A 147 2.94 -3.10 -9.73
CA ARG A 147 3.19 -3.59 -11.10
C ARG A 147 4.64 -3.36 -11.51
N VAL A 148 5.17 -2.15 -11.29
CA VAL A 148 6.55 -1.80 -11.60
C VAL A 148 7.53 -2.63 -10.76
N LYS A 149 7.29 -2.77 -9.46
CA LYS A 149 8.11 -3.61 -8.56
C LYS A 149 8.15 -5.07 -9.00
N SER A 150 6.99 -5.64 -9.36
CA SER A 150 6.92 -7.00 -9.90
C SER A 150 7.69 -7.15 -11.21
N ASN A 151 7.61 -6.14 -12.10
CA ASN A 151 8.34 -6.15 -13.36
C ASN A 151 9.87 -6.07 -13.14
N ILE A 152 10.33 -5.21 -12.23
CA ILE A 152 11.74 -5.11 -11.85
C ILE A 152 12.25 -6.44 -11.29
N LYS A 153 11.48 -7.06 -10.38
CA LYS A 153 11.82 -8.37 -9.81
C LYS A 153 11.91 -9.45 -10.89
N ALA A 154 10.92 -9.53 -11.79
CA ALA A 154 10.95 -10.49 -12.89
C ALA A 154 12.16 -10.28 -13.82
N ALA A 155 12.52 -9.01 -14.10
CA ALA A 155 13.69 -8.68 -14.90
C ALA A 155 15.00 -9.05 -14.17
N GLN A 156 15.06 -8.89 -12.85
CA GLN A 156 16.19 -9.31 -12.03
C GLN A 156 16.34 -10.84 -12.00
N ASP A 157 15.23 -11.56 -11.79
CA ASP A 157 15.22 -13.02 -11.80
C ASP A 157 15.71 -13.55 -13.16
N ARG A 158 15.27 -12.93 -14.27
CA ARG A 158 15.78 -13.24 -15.60
C ARG A 158 17.29 -12.97 -15.73
N ALA A 159 17.78 -11.84 -15.23
CA ALA A 159 19.20 -11.52 -15.28
C ALA A 159 20.04 -12.51 -14.45
N ASN A 160 19.57 -12.92 -13.28
CA ASN A 160 20.23 -13.91 -12.43
C ASN A 160 20.30 -15.28 -13.13
N LEU A 161 19.22 -15.71 -13.77
CA LEU A 161 19.20 -16.95 -14.56
C LEU A 161 20.19 -16.89 -15.74
N MET A 162 20.28 -15.76 -16.44
CA MET A 162 21.24 -15.62 -17.55
C MET A 162 22.69 -15.56 -17.07
N ASN A 163 22.97 -14.92 -15.94
CA ASN A 163 24.30 -14.96 -15.32
C ASN A 163 24.68 -16.39 -14.94
N GLN A 164 23.78 -17.16 -14.34
CA GLN A 164 24.01 -18.57 -14.01
C GLN A 164 24.35 -19.40 -15.25
N VAL A 165 23.62 -19.20 -16.36
CA VAL A 165 23.91 -19.90 -17.63
C VAL A 165 25.25 -19.45 -18.22
N GLN A 166 25.59 -18.17 -18.16
CA GLN A 166 26.89 -17.68 -18.64
C GLN A 166 28.05 -18.23 -17.81
N ASP A 167 27.88 -18.32 -16.49
CA ASP A 167 28.86 -18.92 -15.58
C ASP A 167 29.01 -20.42 -15.86
N GLU A 168 27.91 -21.14 -16.10
CA GLU A 168 27.95 -22.55 -16.49
C GLU A 168 28.64 -22.76 -17.84
N ILE A 169 28.40 -21.91 -18.84
CA ILE A 169 29.09 -21.96 -20.13
C ILE A 169 30.58 -21.70 -19.96
N ARG A 170 30.97 -20.73 -19.11
CA ARG A 170 32.38 -20.44 -18.80
C ARG A 170 33.04 -21.62 -18.08
N ILE A 171 32.37 -22.20 -17.10
CA ILE A 171 32.85 -23.38 -16.37
C ILE A 171 32.98 -24.57 -17.34
N PHE A 172 32.01 -24.80 -18.22
CA PHE A 172 32.09 -25.87 -19.21
C PHE A 172 33.25 -25.66 -20.20
N ASN A 173 33.47 -24.43 -20.67
CA ASN A 173 34.56 -24.11 -21.58
C ASN A 173 35.95 -24.28 -20.92
N THR A 174 36.09 -23.88 -19.66
CA THR A 174 37.34 -24.05 -18.88
C THR A 174 37.56 -25.49 -18.41
N THR A 175 36.48 -26.22 -18.11
CA THR A 175 36.47 -27.67 -17.82
C THR A 175 37.00 -28.49 -18.98
N ASN A 176 36.70 -28.10 -20.22
CA ASN A 176 37.19 -28.78 -21.42
C ASN A 176 38.73 -28.67 -21.58
N GLU A 177 39.36 -27.65 -20.97
CA GLU A 177 40.81 -27.48 -20.94
C GLU A 177 41.47 -28.24 -19.76
N ASN A 178 40.82 -28.31 -18.59
CA ASN A 178 41.38 -28.95 -17.38
C ASN A 178 40.39 -29.90 -16.69
N GLY A 179 40.43 -31.20 -17.02
CA GLY A 179 39.55 -32.20 -16.42
C GLY A 179 39.63 -32.32 -14.89
N SER A 180 40.73 -31.89 -14.25
CA SER A 180 40.88 -31.89 -12.78
C SER A 180 40.05 -30.81 -12.07
N ASP A 181 39.94 -29.63 -12.68
CA ASP A 181 39.22 -28.49 -12.10
C ASP A 181 37.70 -28.72 -12.14
N TYR A 182 37.24 -29.47 -13.15
CA TYR A 182 35.86 -29.93 -13.25
C TYR A 182 35.45 -30.77 -12.05
N TYR A 183 36.21 -31.80 -11.69
CA TYR A 183 35.87 -32.67 -10.55
C TYR A 183 35.86 -31.92 -9.21
N LEU A 184 36.74 -30.93 -9.03
CA LEU A 184 36.74 -30.08 -7.84
C LEU A 184 35.53 -29.14 -7.80
N SER A 185 35.17 -28.54 -8.94
CA SER A 185 33.97 -27.70 -9.05
C SER A 185 32.68 -28.50 -8.83
N GLU A 186 32.62 -29.74 -9.34
CA GLU A 186 31.47 -30.63 -9.19
C GLU A 186 31.32 -31.07 -7.74
N ARG A 187 32.42 -31.36 -7.03
CA ARG A 187 32.37 -31.62 -5.58
C ARG A 187 31.80 -30.41 -4.82
N ASN A 188 32.17 -29.19 -5.17
CA ASN A 188 31.63 -27.99 -4.53
C ASN A 188 30.13 -27.79 -4.84
N ARG A 189 29.68 -28.12 -6.06
CA ARG A 189 28.25 -28.09 -6.43
C ARG A 189 27.45 -29.13 -5.66
N ILE A 190 27.98 -30.34 -5.50
CA ILE A 190 27.36 -31.42 -4.71
C ILE A 190 27.24 -31.01 -3.24
N GLU A 191 28.30 -30.45 -2.66
CA GLU A 191 28.30 -29.95 -1.29
C GLU A 191 27.25 -28.83 -1.10
N GLY A 192 27.14 -27.90 -2.06
CA GLY A 192 26.10 -26.87 -2.07
C GLY A 192 24.68 -27.45 -2.14
N SER A 193 24.48 -28.48 -2.97
CA SER A 193 23.21 -29.19 -3.11
C SER A 193 22.82 -29.95 -1.85
N HIS A 194 23.79 -30.55 -1.15
CA HIS A 194 23.55 -31.22 0.13
C HIS A 194 23.06 -30.22 1.18
N ARG A 195 23.74 -29.08 1.32
CA ARG A 195 23.33 -28.01 2.24
C ARG A 195 21.94 -27.46 1.91
N MET A 196 21.63 -27.31 0.62
CA MET A 196 20.30 -26.90 0.17
C MET A 196 19.23 -27.93 0.54
N THR A 197 19.54 -29.22 0.39
CA THR A 197 18.65 -30.31 0.79
C THR A 197 18.40 -30.29 2.29
N ASP A 198 19.44 -30.05 3.10
CA ASP A 198 19.31 -29.92 4.56
C ASP A 198 18.40 -28.73 4.94
N MET A 199 18.54 -27.58 4.28
CA MET A 199 17.66 -26.43 4.49
C MET A 199 16.20 -26.73 4.11
N ILE A 200 15.96 -27.42 2.99
CA ILE A 200 14.61 -27.83 2.57
C ILE A 200 14.03 -28.82 3.58
N LEU A 201 14.84 -29.73 4.10
CA LEU A 201 14.43 -30.67 5.13
C LEU A 201 14.00 -29.92 6.40
N GLU A 202 14.80 -28.96 6.85
CA GLU A 202 14.50 -28.12 8.01
C GLU A 202 13.21 -27.30 7.80
N GLN A 203 13.06 -26.66 6.64
CA GLN A 203 11.84 -25.92 6.29
C GLN A 203 10.60 -26.83 6.22
N ALA A 204 10.75 -28.05 5.71
CA ALA A 204 9.68 -29.05 5.70
C ALA A 204 9.29 -29.47 7.12
N TYR A 205 10.25 -29.65 8.03
CA TYR A 205 9.98 -29.93 9.44
C TYR A 205 9.24 -28.78 10.14
N ALA A 206 9.68 -27.53 9.91
CA ALA A 206 8.98 -26.35 10.43
C ALA A 206 7.54 -26.28 9.92
N THR A 207 7.34 -26.50 8.61
CA THR A 207 6.00 -26.49 7.99
C THR A 207 5.10 -27.61 8.55
N ARG A 208 5.66 -28.81 8.78
CA ARG A 208 4.92 -29.92 9.42
C ARG A 208 4.46 -29.56 10.83
N GLN A 209 5.31 -28.90 11.60
CA GLN A 209 4.97 -28.43 12.95
C GLN A 209 3.87 -27.37 12.91
N ASP A 210 3.93 -26.44 11.96
CA ASP A 210 2.90 -25.41 11.76
C ASP A 210 1.55 -26.02 11.37
N ILE A 211 1.52 -26.98 10.43
CA ILE A 211 0.29 -27.70 10.07
C ILE A 211 -0.29 -28.44 11.28
N SER A 212 0.56 -29.06 12.10
CA SER A 212 0.12 -29.71 13.34
C SER A 212 -0.44 -28.69 14.35
N HIS A 213 0.17 -27.51 14.47
CA HIS A 213 -0.34 -26.42 15.31
C HIS A 213 -1.67 -25.88 14.80
N GLN A 214 -1.80 -25.65 13.49
CA GLN A 214 -3.04 -25.24 12.83
C GLN A 214 -4.14 -26.28 13.02
N GLY A 215 -3.86 -27.57 12.90
CA GLY A 215 -4.82 -28.64 13.16
C GLY A 215 -5.33 -28.64 14.61
N ARG A 216 -4.45 -28.38 15.59
CA ARG A 216 -4.85 -28.19 17.00
C ARG A 216 -5.69 -26.93 17.19
N MET A 217 -5.34 -25.83 16.52
CA MET A 217 -6.11 -24.58 16.57
C MET A 217 -7.49 -24.75 15.96
N LEU A 218 -7.62 -25.42 14.80
CA LEU A 218 -8.90 -25.72 14.16
C LEU A 218 -9.77 -26.61 15.05
N ARG A 219 -9.19 -27.61 15.72
CA ARG A 219 -9.92 -28.42 16.70
C ARG A 219 -10.40 -27.56 17.88
N ASN A 220 -9.57 -26.65 18.37
CA ASN A 220 -9.96 -25.72 19.43
C ASN A 220 -11.03 -24.73 18.98
N ILE A 221 -10.98 -24.26 17.73
CA ILE A 221 -12.03 -23.42 17.12
C ILE A 221 -13.32 -24.24 17.01
N ASN A 222 -13.28 -25.47 16.51
CA ASN A 222 -14.45 -26.33 16.42
C ASN A 222 -15.10 -26.57 17.80
N ASN A 223 -14.28 -26.81 18.83
CA ASN A 223 -14.75 -26.94 20.21
C ASN A 223 -15.36 -25.63 20.75
N ARG A 224 -14.75 -24.47 20.44
CA ARG A 224 -15.28 -23.15 20.84
C ARG A 224 -16.56 -22.79 20.10
N VAL A 225 -16.63 -23.03 18.80
CA VAL A 225 -17.83 -22.83 17.96
C VAL A 225 -18.96 -23.73 18.46
N GLY A 226 -18.68 -25.00 18.77
CA GLY A 226 -19.64 -25.90 19.41
C GLY A 226 -20.12 -25.36 20.78
N GLY A 227 -19.21 -24.82 21.59
CA GLY A 227 -19.55 -24.17 22.86
C GLY A 227 -20.35 -22.86 22.73
N VAL A 228 -20.10 -22.06 21.69
CA VAL A 228 -20.84 -20.82 21.40
C VAL A 228 -22.23 -21.13 20.84
N ILE A 229 -22.35 -22.12 19.95
CA ILE A 229 -23.65 -22.62 19.46
C ILE A 229 -24.49 -23.15 20.63
N GLY A 230 -23.87 -23.82 21.61
CA GLY A 230 -24.55 -24.27 22.83
C GLY A 230 -24.96 -23.15 23.80
N ARG A 231 -24.36 -21.95 23.72
CA ARG A 231 -24.63 -20.80 24.61
C ARG A 231 -25.48 -19.69 23.99
N ILE A 232 -25.81 -19.77 22.71
CA ILE A 232 -26.81 -18.91 22.07
C ILE A 232 -28.09 -19.73 21.84
N PRO A 233 -28.90 -19.99 22.90
CA PRO A 233 -30.22 -20.58 22.72
C PRO A 233 -31.10 -19.58 21.96
N GLY A 234 -31.34 -19.81 20.67
CA GLY A 234 -32.18 -18.92 19.86
C GLY A 234 -31.84 -18.83 18.37
N ILE A 235 -30.69 -19.33 17.93
CA ILE A 235 -30.33 -19.37 16.49
C ILE A 235 -31.39 -20.15 15.68
N ASN A 236 -31.93 -21.23 16.26
CA ASN A 236 -33.01 -22.00 15.63
C ASN A 236 -34.33 -21.20 15.48
N ASN A 237 -34.61 -20.25 16.38
CA ASN A 237 -35.78 -19.38 16.30
C ASN A 237 -35.57 -18.20 15.34
N LEU A 238 -34.35 -17.65 15.26
CA LEU A 238 -33.97 -16.60 14.30
C LEU A 238 -33.94 -17.11 12.86
N ILE A 239 -33.38 -18.31 12.62
CA ILE A 239 -33.37 -18.94 11.29
C ILE A 239 -34.79 -19.37 10.87
N SER A 240 -35.64 -19.79 11.81
CA SER A 240 -37.06 -20.08 11.55
C SER A 240 -37.82 -18.81 11.18
N ARG A 241 -37.63 -17.70 11.90
CA ARG A 241 -38.26 -16.40 11.59
C ARG A 241 -37.80 -15.79 10.26
N ILE A 242 -36.58 -16.07 9.81
CA ILE A 242 -36.09 -15.56 8.52
C ILE A 242 -36.72 -16.32 7.35
N ASN A 243 -37.01 -17.62 7.51
CA ASN A 243 -37.63 -18.44 6.46
C ASN A 243 -39.16 -18.20 6.34
N THR A 244 -39.84 -17.76 7.41
CA THR A 244 -41.30 -17.50 7.35
C THR A 244 -41.66 -16.22 6.58
N ARG A 245 -40.78 -15.22 6.50
CA ARG A 245 -41.05 -14.00 5.71
C ARG A 245 -41.02 -14.29 4.21
N ARG A 246 -40.00 -15.03 3.75
CA ARG A 246 -39.84 -15.42 2.34
C ARG A 246 -40.96 -16.37 1.86
N LYS A 247 -41.39 -17.30 2.72
CA LYS A 247 -42.52 -18.20 2.41
C LYS A 247 -43.86 -17.49 2.28
N ARG A 248 -44.11 -16.43 3.08
CA ARG A 248 -45.34 -15.64 2.97
C ARG A 248 -45.42 -14.88 1.64
N ASP A 249 -44.32 -14.26 1.23
CA ASP A 249 -44.28 -13.51 -0.04
C ASP A 249 -44.50 -14.44 -1.24
N THR A 250 -43.90 -15.64 -1.25
CA THR A 250 -44.14 -16.64 -2.30
C THR A 250 -45.58 -17.14 -2.31
N LEU A 251 -46.22 -17.32 -1.15
CA LEU A 251 -47.61 -17.78 -1.06
C LEU A 251 -48.58 -16.72 -1.58
N ILE A 252 -48.36 -15.45 -1.26
CA ILE A 252 -49.16 -14.32 -1.78
C ILE A 252 -49.02 -14.25 -3.32
N MET A 253 -47.79 -14.30 -3.83
CA MET A 253 -47.56 -14.27 -5.29
C MET A 253 -48.21 -15.44 -6.02
N ALA A 254 -48.12 -16.66 -5.47
CA ALA A 254 -48.78 -17.84 -6.03
C ALA A 254 -50.31 -17.71 -6.03
N GLY A 255 -50.89 -17.14 -4.97
CA GLY A 255 -52.32 -16.87 -4.88
C GLY A 255 -52.82 -15.92 -5.97
N VAL A 256 -52.14 -14.78 -6.15
CA VAL A 256 -52.50 -13.79 -7.18
C VAL A 256 -52.43 -14.40 -8.59
N ILE A 257 -51.36 -15.16 -8.88
CA ILE A 257 -51.21 -15.84 -10.18
C ILE A 257 -52.35 -16.85 -10.40
N SER A 258 -52.69 -17.66 -9.40
CA SER A 258 -53.79 -18.63 -9.49
C SER A 258 -55.14 -17.95 -9.72
N THR A 259 -55.45 -16.87 -8.99
CA THR A 259 -56.70 -16.11 -9.18
C THR A 259 -56.79 -15.50 -10.57
N CYS A 260 -55.70 -14.91 -11.09
CA CYS A 260 -55.66 -14.39 -12.46
C CYS A 260 -55.91 -15.47 -13.51
N ILE A 261 -55.31 -16.66 -13.37
CA ILE A 261 -55.51 -17.77 -14.31
C ILE A 261 -56.98 -18.24 -14.31
N ILE A 262 -57.61 -18.34 -13.13
CA ILE A 262 -59.02 -18.75 -13.02
C ILE A 262 -59.95 -17.73 -13.68
N LEU A 263 -59.73 -16.43 -13.46
CA LEU A 263 -60.55 -15.37 -14.07
C LEU A 263 -60.42 -15.36 -15.60
N ILE A 264 -59.21 -15.56 -16.13
CA ILE A 264 -58.98 -15.68 -17.58
C ILE A 264 -59.73 -16.90 -18.14
N MET A 265 -59.67 -18.05 -17.45
CA MET A 265 -60.35 -19.27 -17.88
C MET A 265 -61.88 -19.11 -17.87
N LEU A 266 -62.45 -18.47 -16.84
CA LEU A 266 -63.89 -18.18 -16.78
C LEU A 266 -64.33 -17.19 -17.87
N TYR A 267 -63.53 -16.15 -18.14
CA TYR A 267 -63.83 -15.20 -19.22
C TYR A 267 -63.84 -15.90 -20.58
N TRP A 268 -62.88 -16.81 -20.81
CA TRP A 268 -62.78 -17.57 -22.05
C TRP A 268 -63.85 -18.66 -22.19
N LEU A 269 -64.41 -19.16 -21.08
CA LEU A 269 -65.51 -20.13 -21.10
C LEU A 269 -66.88 -19.45 -21.24
N HIS A 270 -67.02 -18.21 -20.77
CA HIS A 270 -68.25 -17.43 -20.86
C HIS A 270 -68.39 -16.67 -22.19
N THR A 271 -67.28 -16.42 -22.88
CA THR A 271 -67.25 -15.82 -24.23
C THR A 271 -67.25 -16.90 -25.28
#